data_AF-A0A511X7Y0-F1
#
_entry.id   AF-A0A511X7Y0-F1
#
_cell.length_a   1.000
_cell.length_b   1.000
_cell.length_c   1.000
_cell.angle_alpha   90.00
_cell.angle_beta   90.00
_cell.angle_gamma   90.00
#
_symmetry.space_group_name_H-M   'P 1'
#
loop_
_entity.id
_entity.type
_entity.pdbx_description
1 polymer ?
#
loop_
_entity_poly.entity_id
_entity_poly.type
_entity_poly.pdbx_seq_one_letter_code
_entity_poly.pdbx_strand_id
1 'polypeptide(L)'
;MELPALIYFTNLVDEGSAARAALALGVSASAITHSVSALEQAMAAHLLSRTSLRKGGRALTTAYGESLYNSARQLLGWCGSLISNNQIIGQPEENAPAPLSTHDMRALLQSGLTLRMIGYFLTVYETGRIAAAAQRLSLTQPTLSRQIRRLEEILGRTLFVRSSSGAEPTAAAELLRQGCQLVDNTYRQITRDENFSYFRESRTLRLASMMPTSSESSLTAVLANLVRLWRHRRYQPSLTISTIAAPQMVEGLLDGRFDAGLTDLIDIPSSLDREDLERSPIYLVFDRSHGPRSGQTPKMIISTQLLAVPALGTGLRRITDRYLDQEGVTPTAIFETQSLSLILRLVEDGTCCAILPAGSFQSQAVHAWPLPDRYRMTTRLIWRKDHSNLAIIERLRACFAEIRMEGNSASRRPAA
;
A
#
# COMPACT_ATOMS: atom_id res chain seq x y z
N MET A 1 22.72 -9.90 -7.92
CA MET A 1 22.69 -8.59 -7.24
C MET A 1 24.12 -8.18 -6.93
N GLU A 2 24.46 -6.90 -7.10
CA GLU A 2 25.79 -6.33 -6.79
C GLU A 2 25.69 -5.33 -5.63
N LEU A 3 26.74 -5.23 -4.79
CA LEU A 3 26.73 -4.33 -3.62
C LEU A 3 26.61 -2.84 -4.03
N PRO A 4 27.32 -2.34 -5.06
CA PRO A 4 27.13 -0.97 -5.54
C PRO A 4 25.69 -0.66 -5.95
N ALA A 5 24.96 -1.63 -6.52
CA ALA A 5 23.57 -1.42 -6.92
C ALA A 5 22.65 -1.17 -5.71
N LEU A 6 22.87 -1.88 -4.60
CA LEU A 6 22.16 -1.61 -3.34
C LEU A 6 22.50 -0.23 -2.78
N ILE A 7 23.78 0.15 -2.79
CA ILE A 7 24.22 1.48 -2.30
C ILE A 7 23.60 2.60 -3.14
N TYR A 8 23.65 2.48 -4.46
CA TYR A 8 23.06 3.47 -5.37
C TYR A 8 21.55 3.56 -5.24
N PHE A 9 20.87 2.43 -5.07
CA PHE A 9 19.43 2.41 -4.82
C PHE A 9 19.07 3.10 -3.50
N THR A 10 19.70 2.71 -2.39
CA THR A 10 19.44 3.30 -1.06
C THR A 10 19.70 4.81 -1.08
N ASN A 11 20.85 5.23 -1.62
CA ASN A 11 21.20 6.65 -1.70
C ASN A 11 20.27 7.44 -2.63
N LEU A 12 19.80 6.84 -3.73
CA LEU A 12 18.83 7.48 -4.62
C LEU A 12 17.50 7.74 -3.92
N VAL A 13 17.04 6.81 -3.08
CA VAL A 13 15.82 6.98 -2.28
C VAL A 13 16.01 8.07 -1.21
N ASP A 14 17.14 8.06 -0.50
CA ASP A 14 17.48 9.07 0.51
C ASP A 14 17.56 10.48 -0.09
N GLU A 15 18.31 10.62 -1.17
CA GLU A 15 18.53 11.89 -1.87
C GLU A 15 17.38 12.26 -2.80
N GLY A 16 16.38 11.39 -2.97
CA GLY A 16 15.17 11.63 -3.77
C GLY A 16 15.40 11.96 -5.24
N SER A 17 16.61 11.89 -5.79
CA SER A 17 16.90 12.11 -7.21
C SER A 17 18.27 11.57 -7.60
N ALA A 18 18.41 11.04 -8.82
CA ALA A 18 19.68 10.51 -9.31
C ALA A 18 20.80 11.56 -9.35
N ALA A 19 20.48 12.83 -9.63
CA ALA A 19 21.47 13.91 -9.67
C ALA A 19 22.06 14.25 -8.29
N ARG A 20 21.20 14.38 -7.26
CA ARG A 20 21.67 14.59 -5.87
C ARG A 20 22.41 13.38 -5.35
N ALA A 21 21.92 12.18 -5.64
CA ALA A 21 22.59 10.93 -5.28
C ALA A 21 23.97 10.79 -5.91
N ALA A 22 24.13 11.22 -7.17
CA ALA A 22 25.39 11.20 -7.90
C ALA A 22 26.42 12.15 -7.28
N LEU A 23 25.99 13.38 -6.98
CA LEU A 23 26.81 14.37 -6.28
C LEU A 23 27.22 13.87 -4.89
N ALA A 24 26.27 13.29 -4.14
CA ALA A 24 26.51 12.72 -2.82
C ALA A 24 27.52 11.57 -2.85
N LEU A 25 27.55 10.71 -3.87
CA LEU A 25 28.49 9.58 -3.94
C LEU A 25 29.76 9.85 -4.75
N GLY A 26 29.85 11.00 -5.43
CA GLY A 26 30.98 11.31 -6.32
C GLY A 26 31.00 10.44 -7.59
N VAL A 27 29.83 10.05 -8.09
CA VAL A 27 29.66 9.21 -9.30
C VAL A 27 28.77 9.93 -10.31
N SER A 28 28.59 9.39 -11.52
CA SER A 28 27.69 9.99 -12.51
C SER A 28 26.22 9.59 -12.27
N ALA A 29 25.28 10.50 -12.58
CA ALA A 29 23.84 10.20 -12.50
C ALA A 29 23.41 9.06 -13.44
N SER A 30 24.11 8.91 -14.58
CA SER A 30 23.92 7.79 -15.49
C SER A 30 24.32 6.46 -14.85
N ALA A 31 25.41 6.42 -14.07
CA ALA A 31 25.84 5.21 -13.36
C ALA A 31 24.80 4.75 -12.35
N ILE A 32 24.25 5.68 -11.55
CA ILE A 32 23.18 5.38 -10.59
C ILE A 32 21.94 4.84 -11.32
N THR A 33 21.46 5.54 -12.34
CA THR A 33 20.25 5.15 -13.07
C THR A 33 20.41 3.79 -13.74
N HIS A 34 21.56 3.55 -14.38
CA HIS A 34 21.86 2.28 -15.04
C HIS A 34 21.94 1.13 -14.03
N SER A 35 22.63 1.31 -12.90
CA SER A 35 22.74 0.28 -11.87
C SER A 35 21.40 -0.03 -11.19
N VAL A 36 20.57 0.98 -10.92
CA VAL A 36 19.22 0.76 -10.37
C VAL A 36 18.33 0.06 -11.39
N SER A 37 18.40 0.43 -12.68
CA SER A 37 17.65 -0.26 -13.73
C SER A 37 18.10 -1.71 -13.90
N ALA A 38 19.40 -1.99 -13.86
CA ALA A 38 19.94 -3.35 -13.88
C ALA A 38 19.50 -4.16 -12.64
N LEU A 39 19.39 -3.51 -11.47
CA LEU A 39 18.84 -4.12 -10.26
C LEU A 39 17.36 -4.48 -10.43
N GLU A 40 16.54 -3.57 -10.94
CA GLU A 40 15.13 -3.83 -11.26
C GLU A 40 14.96 -4.99 -12.26
N GLN A 41 15.79 -5.01 -13.31
CA GLN A 41 15.80 -6.08 -14.31
C GLN A 41 16.19 -7.43 -13.69
N ALA A 42 17.28 -7.47 -12.92
CA ALA A 42 17.72 -8.69 -12.24
C ALA A 42 16.70 -9.20 -11.22
N MET A 43 15.86 -8.31 -10.68
CA MET A 43 14.81 -8.63 -9.73
C MET A 43 13.45 -8.88 -10.38
N ALA A 44 13.32 -8.67 -11.70
CA ALA A 44 12.06 -8.68 -12.43
C ALA A 44 10.95 -7.83 -11.77
N ALA A 45 11.34 -6.73 -11.11
CA ALA A 45 10.43 -5.90 -10.31
C ALA A 45 10.79 -4.42 -10.41
N HIS A 46 9.77 -3.56 -10.49
CA HIS A 46 9.97 -2.11 -10.37
C HIS A 46 10.14 -1.74 -8.89
N LEU A 47 11.25 -1.10 -8.58
CA LEU A 47 11.58 -0.58 -7.25
C LEU A 47 11.19 0.90 -7.12
N LEU A 48 11.18 1.64 -8.23
CA LEU A 48 10.76 3.04 -8.28
C LEU A 48 9.48 3.23 -9.10
N SER A 49 8.65 4.20 -8.70
CA SER A 49 7.44 4.57 -9.44
C SER A 49 7.79 5.25 -10.77
N ARG A 50 7.15 4.81 -11.86
CA ARG A 50 7.36 5.30 -13.24
C ARG A 50 7.08 6.80 -13.41
N THR A 51 6.29 7.42 -12.53
CA THR A 51 5.99 8.87 -12.56
C THR A 51 7.08 9.75 -11.95
N SER A 52 8.06 9.19 -11.21
CA SER A 52 9.13 9.97 -10.57
C SER A 52 10.32 10.31 -11.47
N LEU A 53 10.48 9.61 -12.59
CA LEU A 53 11.63 9.73 -13.48
C LEU A 53 11.49 10.80 -14.57
N ARG A 54 10.31 11.45 -14.69
CA ARG A 54 10.09 12.57 -15.62
C ARG A 54 10.04 13.90 -14.86
N LYS A 55 10.98 14.81 -15.18
CA LYS A 55 11.09 16.19 -14.69
C LYS A 55 11.25 16.36 -13.16
N GLY A 56 12.39 15.92 -12.61
CA GLY A 56 12.86 16.39 -11.29
C GLY A 56 11.99 16.02 -10.09
N GLY A 57 11.06 15.06 -10.24
CA GLY A 57 10.25 14.55 -9.14
C GLY A 57 11.08 13.77 -8.12
N ARG A 58 10.60 13.75 -6.86
CA ARG A 58 11.20 12.94 -5.80
C ARG A 58 11.09 11.46 -6.19
N ALA A 59 12.17 10.70 -6.05
CA ALA A 59 12.17 9.25 -6.22
C ALA A 59 11.17 8.64 -5.22
N LEU A 60 10.07 8.10 -5.75
CA LEU A 60 9.04 7.42 -4.96
C LEU A 60 9.24 5.92 -5.13
N THR A 61 9.38 5.20 -4.02
CA THR A 61 9.51 3.75 -4.01
C THR A 61 8.16 3.08 -4.29
N THR A 62 8.19 1.96 -5.00
CA THR A 62 7.09 0.98 -4.95
C THR A 62 7.15 0.23 -3.61
N ALA A 63 6.16 -0.62 -3.31
CA ALA A 63 6.23 -1.48 -2.11
C ALA A 63 7.46 -2.41 -2.11
N TYR A 64 7.86 -2.94 -3.28
CA TYR A 64 9.10 -3.72 -3.42
C TYR A 64 10.34 -2.85 -3.19
N GLY A 65 10.32 -1.63 -3.70
CA GLY A 65 11.36 -0.64 -3.45
C GLY A 65 11.52 -0.31 -1.97
N GLU A 66 10.41 -0.08 -1.26
CA GLU A 66 10.42 0.26 0.16
C GLU A 66 10.91 -0.90 1.02
N SER A 67 10.47 -2.13 0.71
CA SER A 67 10.95 -3.34 1.39
C SER A 67 12.46 -3.55 1.16
N LEU A 68 12.92 -3.45 -0.09
CA LEU A 68 14.34 -3.57 -0.41
C LEU A 68 15.16 -2.45 0.24
N TYR A 69 14.63 -1.21 0.25
CA TYR A 69 15.30 -0.05 0.84
C TYR A 69 15.55 -0.28 2.34
N ASN A 70 14.53 -0.71 3.08
CA ASN A 70 14.64 -0.96 4.51
C ASN A 70 15.65 -2.07 4.83
N SER A 71 15.59 -3.20 4.10
CA SER A 71 16.53 -4.31 4.31
C SER A 71 17.96 -3.94 3.89
N ALA A 72 18.13 -3.28 2.75
CA ALA A 72 19.43 -2.85 2.25
C ALA A 72 20.08 -1.83 3.21
N ARG A 73 19.31 -0.87 3.71
CA ARG A 73 19.79 0.14 4.66
C ARG A 73 20.28 -0.49 5.97
N GLN A 74 19.65 -1.56 6.45
CA GLN A 74 20.15 -2.31 7.62
C GLN A 74 21.45 -3.04 7.32
N LEU A 75 21.54 -3.82 6.23
CA LEU A 75 22.78 -4.50 5.85
C LEU A 75 23.94 -3.51 5.66
N LEU A 76 23.70 -2.45 4.89
CA LEU A 76 24.70 -1.41 4.63
C LEU A 76 25.07 -0.67 5.91
N GLY A 77 24.12 -0.41 6.81
CA GLY A 77 24.37 0.18 8.11
C GLY A 77 25.30 -0.68 8.98
N TRP A 78 25.09 -2.00 8.98
CA TRP A 78 25.99 -2.94 9.65
C TRP A 78 27.38 -3.00 9.00
N CYS A 79 27.47 -3.07 7.68
CA CYS A 79 28.76 -3.05 7.00
C CYS A 79 29.50 -1.72 7.21
N GLY A 80 28.77 -0.60 7.16
CA GLY A 80 29.31 0.73 7.41
C GLY A 80 29.79 0.89 8.85
N SER A 81 29.03 0.46 9.85
CA SER A 81 29.45 0.54 11.25
C SER A 81 30.68 -0.32 11.54
N LEU A 82 30.81 -1.48 10.91
CA LEU A 82 31.99 -2.34 11.07
C LEU A 82 33.24 -1.72 10.44
N ILE A 83 33.11 -1.03 9.30
CA ILE A 83 34.22 -0.37 8.60
C ILE A 83 34.61 0.94 9.30
N SER A 84 33.64 1.76 9.70
CA SER A 84 33.85 3.12 10.23
C SER A 84 34.22 3.13 11.71
N ASN A 85 33.71 2.20 12.53
CA ASN A 85 34.02 2.16 13.97
C ASN A 85 35.04 1.09 14.29
N ASN A 86 36.29 1.50 14.57
CA ASN A 86 37.30 0.60 15.14
C ASN A 86 37.10 0.31 16.66
N GLN A 87 35.95 0.68 17.24
CA GLN A 87 35.64 0.50 18.65
C GLN A 87 34.17 0.09 18.86
N ILE A 88 33.91 -1.21 19.04
CA ILE A 88 32.90 -1.68 19.99
C ILE A 88 33.46 -2.97 20.61
N ILE A 89 34.25 -2.81 21.67
CA ILE A 89 34.46 -3.85 22.67
C ILE A 89 33.31 -3.67 23.66
N GLY A 90 32.34 -4.58 23.68
CA GLY A 90 31.29 -4.60 24.71
C GLY A 90 29.88 -4.88 24.18
N GLN A 91 29.40 -6.09 24.49
CA GLN A 91 28.02 -6.62 24.53
C GLN A 91 27.09 -6.49 23.30
N PRO A 92 26.40 -7.59 22.91
CA PRO A 92 25.47 -7.63 21.78
C PRO A 92 24.03 -7.28 22.20
N GLU A 93 23.80 -6.11 22.79
CA GLU A 93 22.45 -5.66 23.14
C GLU A 93 22.13 -4.26 22.56
N GLU A 94 20.97 -4.20 21.90
CA GLU A 94 20.10 -3.03 21.60
C GLU A 94 20.38 -2.01 20.49
N ASN A 95 21.57 -1.87 19.89
CA ASN A 95 21.72 -0.81 18.89
C ASN A 95 21.37 -1.25 17.46
N ALA A 96 20.21 -0.80 16.96
CA ALA A 96 19.99 -0.67 15.52
C ALA A 96 21.18 0.10 14.91
N PRO A 97 21.66 -0.28 13.71
CA PRO A 97 22.81 0.39 13.11
C PRO A 97 22.53 1.90 13.02
N ALA A 98 23.53 2.72 13.37
CA ALA A 98 23.48 4.16 13.22
C ALA A 98 22.98 4.52 11.80
N PRO A 99 22.26 5.63 11.62
CA PRO A 99 21.73 6.00 10.31
C PRO A 99 22.87 6.04 9.29
N LEU A 100 22.79 5.16 8.28
CA LEU A 100 23.78 5.00 7.23
C LEU A 100 24.08 6.36 6.60
N SER A 101 25.28 6.87 6.80
CA SER A 101 25.68 8.18 6.27
C SER A 101 26.20 8.05 4.84
N THR A 102 26.20 9.15 4.10
CA THR A 102 26.83 9.23 2.78
C THR A 102 28.34 8.90 2.85
N HIS A 103 28.99 9.22 3.98
CA HIS A 103 30.39 8.86 4.22
C HIS A 103 30.57 7.33 4.27
N ASP A 104 29.71 6.63 5.03
CA ASP A 104 29.73 5.17 5.12
C ASP A 104 29.46 4.51 3.76
N MET A 105 28.51 5.05 2.99
CA MET A 105 28.21 4.56 1.64
C MET A 105 29.42 4.71 0.70
N ARG A 106 30.15 5.82 0.77
CA ARG A 106 31.40 6.01 -0.01
C ARG A 106 32.50 5.05 0.45
N ALA A 107 32.68 4.87 1.76
CA ALA A 107 33.63 3.92 2.32
C ALA A 107 33.33 2.50 1.83
N LEU A 108 32.06 2.08 1.84
CA LEU A 108 31.62 0.79 1.32
C LEU A 108 31.94 0.61 -0.17
N LEU A 109 31.71 1.63 -1.01
CA LEU A 109 32.07 1.60 -2.43
C LEU A 109 33.58 1.46 -2.68
N GLN A 110 34.41 2.02 -1.79
CA GLN A 110 35.87 1.99 -1.90
C GLN A 110 36.52 0.75 -1.23
N SER A 111 35.81 0.10 -0.32
CA SER A 111 36.30 -1.02 0.49
C SER A 111 36.65 -2.29 -0.30
N GLY A 112 36.11 -2.43 -1.52
CA GLY A 112 36.19 -3.66 -2.30
C GLY A 112 35.32 -4.80 -1.77
N LEU A 113 34.40 -4.52 -0.83
CA LEU A 113 33.39 -5.48 -0.35
C LEU A 113 32.47 -5.91 -1.50
N THR A 114 32.19 -7.21 -1.59
CA THR A 114 31.29 -7.77 -2.61
C THR A 114 30.25 -8.70 -2.00
N LEU A 115 29.08 -8.80 -2.62
CA LEU A 115 28.03 -9.74 -2.18
C LEU A 115 28.49 -11.22 -2.26
N ARG A 116 29.45 -11.53 -3.14
CA ARG A 116 30.07 -12.86 -3.21
C ARG A 116 30.83 -13.21 -1.92
N MET A 117 31.59 -12.25 -1.35
CA MET A 117 32.28 -12.46 -0.08
C MET A 117 31.29 -12.68 1.08
N ILE A 118 30.16 -11.97 1.06
CA ILE A 118 29.06 -12.18 2.01
C ILE A 118 28.46 -13.60 1.85
N GLY A 119 28.25 -14.08 0.62
CA GLY A 119 27.76 -15.43 0.35
C GLY A 119 28.71 -16.52 0.88
N TYR A 120 30.02 -16.31 0.75
CA TYR A 120 31.03 -17.19 1.35
C TYR A 120 30.94 -17.22 2.87
N PHE A 121 30.83 -16.05 3.50
CA PHE A 121 30.62 -15.93 4.94
C PHE A 121 29.39 -16.70 5.42
N LEU A 122 28.22 -16.49 4.81
CA LEU A 122 26.98 -17.18 5.19
C LEU A 122 27.11 -18.69 5.08
N THR A 123 27.78 -19.19 4.04
CA THR A 123 27.97 -20.64 3.87
C THR A 123 28.87 -21.23 4.96
N VAL A 124 29.92 -20.51 5.39
CA VAL A 124 30.76 -20.91 6.52
C VAL A 124 29.96 -20.86 7.82
N TYR A 125 29.17 -19.81 8.03
CA TYR A 125 28.31 -19.69 9.20
C TYR A 125 27.31 -20.86 9.30
N GLU A 126 26.60 -21.19 8.22
CA GLU A 126 25.60 -22.27 8.21
C GLU A 126 26.19 -23.66 8.44
N THR A 127 27.40 -23.91 7.92
CA THR A 127 28.04 -25.24 8.00
C THR A 127 28.86 -25.43 9.26
N GLY A 128 29.24 -24.35 9.94
CA GLY A 128 30.13 -24.36 11.10
C GLY A 128 31.56 -24.87 10.81
N ARG A 129 31.90 -25.20 9.55
CA ARG A 129 33.21 -25.74 9.16
C ARG A 129 33.62 -25.24 7.79
N ILE A 130 34.78 -24.59 7.71
CA ILE A 130 35.32 -24.04 6.45
C ILE A 130 35.52 -25.12 5.38
N ALA A 131 35.97 -26.32 5.75
CA ALA A 131 36.15 -27.42 4.81
C ALA A 131 34.82 -27.88 4.18
N ALA A 132 33.76 -27.98 4.98
CA ALA A 132 32.42 -28.35 4.51
C ALA A 132 31.80 -27.24 3.64
N ALA A 133 31.96 -25.97 4.03
CA ALA A 133 31.55 -24.84 3.21
C ALA A 133 32.28 -24.80 1.86
N ALA A 134 33.58 -25.07 1.84
CA ALA A 134 34.38 -25.08 0.62
C ALA A 134 33.88 -26.16 -0.34
N GLN A 135 33.58 -27.36 0.15
CA GLN A 135 32.96 -28.42 -0.65
C GLN A 135 31.60 -27.99 -1.21
N ARG A 136 30.71 -27.40 -0.38
CA ARG A 136 29.39 -26.91 -0.82
C ARG A 136 29.47 -25.83 -1.90
N LEU A 137 30.51 -25.00 -1.86
CA LEU A 137 30.78 -23.93 -2.84
C LEU A 137 31.61 -24.38 -4.04
N SER A 138 32.01 -25.66 -4.11
CA SER A 138 32.94 -26.18 -5.12
C SER A 138 34.28 -25.42 -5.16
N LEU A 139 34.79 -25.04 -3.98
CA LEU A 139 36.08 -24.37 -3.79
C LEU A 139 37.04 -25.26 -2.98
N THR A 140 38.34 -24.96 -3.06
CA THR A 140 39.31 -25.53 -2.12
C THR A 140 39.23 -24.82 -0.77
N GLN A 141 39.50 -25.54 0.32
CA GLN A 141 39.53 -24.97 1.66
C GLN A 141 40.52 -23.79 1.79
N PRO A 142 41.77 -23.81 1.24
CA PRO A 142 42.67 -22.66 1.26
C PRO A 142 42.12 -21.43 0.54
N THR A 143 41.38 -21.63 -0.56
CA THR A 143 40.73 -20.52 -1.29
C THR A 143 39.64 -19.88 -0.45
N LEU A 144 38.72 -20.66 0.11
CA LEU A 144 37.63 -20.13 0.93
C LEU A 144 38.17 -19.45 2.20
N SER A 145 39.15 -20.07 2.87
CA SER A 145 39.82 -19.48 4.03
C SER A 145 40.42 -18.11 3.74
N ARG A 146 41.02 -17.92 2.54
CA ARG A 146 41.60 -16.64 2.13
C ARG A 146 40.53 -15.58 1.85
N GLN A 147 39.41 -15.99 1.27
CA GLN A 147 38.28 -15.09 1.01
C GLN A 147 37.61 -14.61 2.30
N ILE A 148 37.45 -15.50 3.29
CA ILE A 148 36.96 -15.13 4.62
C ILE A 148 37.93 -14.17 5.32
N ARG A 149 39.23 -14.47 5.31
CA ARG A 149 40.23 -13.57 5.91
C ARG A 149 40.21 -12.18 5.26
N ARG A 150 40.10 -12.12 3.94
CA ARG A 150 39.98 -10.84 3.22
C ARG A 150 38.71 -10.09 3.61
N LEU A 151 37.60 -10.79 3.83
CA LEU A 151 36.37 -10.17 4.33
C LEU A 151 36.57 -9.60 5.74
N GLU A 152 37.20 -10.36 6.63
CA GLU A 152 37.55 -9.92 7.99
C GLU A 152 38.48 -8.69 7.99
N GLU A 153 39.46 -8.64 7.08
CA GLU A 153 40.35 -7.50 6.87
C GLU A 153 39.58 -6.26 6.41
N ILE A 154 38.68 -6.40 5.43
CA ILE A 154 37.83 -5.31 4.92
C ILE A 154 36.91 -4.77 6.03
N LEU A 155 36.31 -5.66 6.81
CA LEU A 155 35.39 -5.29 7.90
C LEU A 155 36.12 -4.90 9.20
N GLY A 156 37.45 -5.04 9.27
CA GLY A 156 38.24 -4.78 10.47
C GLY A 156 37.85 -5.66 11.67
N ARG A 157 37.26 -6.84 11.44
CA ARG A 157 36.70 -7.70 12.50
C ARG A 157 36.87 -9.18 12.17
N THR A 158 37.29 -9.94 13.18
CA THR A 158 37.25 -11.40 13.14
C THR A 158 35.80 -11.87 13.18
N LEU A 159 35.38 -12.63 12.18
CA LEU A 159 34.04 -13.20 12.07
C LEU A 159 33.99 -14.63 12.62
N PHE A 160 35.10 -15.38 12.52
CA PHE A 160 35.16 -16.74 13.02
C PHE A 160 36.40 -17.01 13.85
N VAL A 161 36.21 -17.62 15.03
CA VAL A 161 37.31 -18.21 15.81
C VAL A 161 37.49 -19.66 15.35
N ARG A 162 38.74 -20.05 15.06
CA ARG A 162 39.05 -21.42 14.68
C ARG A 162 39.26 -22.26 15.93
N SER A 163 38.51 -23.35 16.04
CA SER A 163 38.63 -24.33 17.12
C SER A 163 38.74 -25.75 16.56
N SER A 164 39.00 -26.72 17.42
CA SER A 164 39.03 -28.14 17.05
C SER A 164 37.66 -28.66 16.57
N SER A 165 36.56 -28.02 16.95
CA SER A 165 35.19 -28.35 16.55
C SER A 165 34.79 -27.72 15.21
N GLY A 166 35.41 -26.60 14.82
CA GLY A 166 35.16 -25.95 13.53
C GLY A 166 35.47 -24.45 13.52
N ALA A 167 34.58 -23.69 12.88
CA ALA A 167 34.61 -22.23 12.81
C ALA A 167 33.44 -21.68 13.64
N GLU A 168 33.76 -21.14 14.82
CA GLU A 168 32.78 -20.60 15.76
C GLU A 168 32.51 -19.13 15.44
N PRO A 169 31.24 -18.72 15.26
CA PRO A 169 30.91 -17.34 14.92
C PRO A 169 31.19 -16.40 16.10
N THR A 170 31.75 -15.23 15.80
CA THR A 170 31.88 -14.13 16.76
C THR A 170 30.58 -13.31 16.84
N ALA A 171 30.48 -12.41 17.83
CA ALA A 171 29.40 -11.43 17.87
C ALA A 171 29.29 -10.60 16.57
N ALA A 172 30.42 -10.27 15.94
CA ALA A 172 30.43 -9.56 14.66
C ALA A 172 29.83 -10.40 13.52
N ALA A 173 30.05 -11.72 13.53
CA ALA A 173 29.39 -12.63 12.59
C ALA A 173 27.88 -12.70 12.82
N GLU A 174 27.40 -12.72 14.06
CA GLU A 174 25.95 -12.72 14.31
C GLU A 174 25.25 -11.48 13.76
N LEU A 175 25.84 -10.31 13.96
CA LEU A 175 25.28 -9.04 13.47
C LEU A 175 25.27 -8.99 11.94
N LEU A 176 26.38 -9.40 11.31
CA LEU A 176 26.46 -9.47 9.85
C LEU A 176 25.42 -10.45 9.28
N ARG A 177 25.25 -11.61 9.92
CA ARG A 177 24.25 -12.63 9.53
C ARG A 177 22.83 -12.08 9.56
N GLN A 178 22.46 -11.36 10.62
CA GLN A 178 21.12 -10.76 10.74
C GLN A 178 20.83 -9.81 9.58
N GLY A 179 21.74 -8.88 9.28
CA GLY A 179 21.60 -7.95 8.14
C GLY A 179 21.52 -8.67 6.79
N CYS A 180 22.32 -9.71 6.61
CA CYS A 180 22.33 -10.50 5.37
C CYS A 180 21.04 -11.30 5.19
N GLN A 181 20.50 -11.90 6.26
CA GLN A 181 19.28 -12.70 6.19
C GLN A 181 18.07 -11.84 5.84
N LEU A 182 18.02 -10.58 6.28
CA LEU A 182 16.97 -9.64 5.89
C LEU A 182 17.02 -9.31 4.40
N VAL A 183 18.20 -8.98 3.85
CA VAL A 183 18.34 -8.69 2.42
C VAL A 183 18.10 -9.93 1.56
N ASP A 184 18.61 -11.10 1.95
CA ASP A 184 18.38 -12.36 1.24
C ASP A 184 16.90 -12.78 1.30
N ASN A 185 16.23 -12.61 2.44
CA ASN A 185 14.79 -12.85 2.54
C ASN A 185 14.00 -11.90 1.65
N THR A 186 14.29 -10.60 1.66
CA THR A 186 13.64 -9.62 0.81
C THR A 186 13.94 -9.87 -0.67
N TYR A 187 15.19 -10.17 -1.02
CA TYR A 187 15.56 -10.52 -2.38
C TYR A 187 14.88 -11.80 -2.85
N ARG A 188 14.85 -12.87 -2.06
CA ARG A 188 14.13 -14.11 -2.38
C ARG A 188 12.62 -13.91 -2.45
N GLN A 189 12.06 -13.04 -1.61
CA GLN A 189 10.66 -12.64 -1.70
C GLN A 189 10.36 -11.91 -3.00
N ILE A 190 11.33 -11.16 -3.54
CA ILE A 190 11.19 -10.44 -4.80
C ILE A 190 11.55 -11.34 -6.01
N THR A 191 12.48 -12.31 -5.87
CA THR A 191 13.11 -13.05 -6.99
C THR A 191 12.83 -14.55 -7.08
N ARG A 192 12.32 -15.24 -6.05
CA ARG A 192 11.89 -16.66 -6.16
C ARG A 192 10.59 -16.84 -6.97
N ASP A 193 10.29 -15.90 -7.84
CA ASP A 193 9.02 -15.73 -8.54
C ASP A 193 9.06 -16.28 -9.98
N GLU A 194 9.85 -17.34 -10.25
CA GLU A 194 9.86 -18.04 -11.55
C GLU A 194 8.86 -19.21 -11.61
N ASN A 195 8.53 -19.84 -10.48
CA ASN A 195 7.48 -20.89 -10.40
C ASN A 195 6.16 -20.37 -9.79
N PHE A 196 6.02 -19.06 -9.64
CA PHE A 196 4.96 -18.43 -8.86
C PHE A 196 4.03 -17.52 -9.68
N SER A 197 4.05 -17.66 -11.01
CA SER A 197 3.07 -16.99 -11.89
C SER A 197 1.62 -17.44 -11.61
N TYR A 198 1.42 -18.51 -10.82
CA TYR A 198 0.12 -19.00 -10.35
C TYR A 198 -0.35 -18.40 -9.00
N PHE A 199 0.53 -17.70 -8.27
CA PHE A 199 0.25 -17.18 -6.92
C PHE A 199 0.34 -15.65 -6.80
N ARG A 200 0.44 -14.94 -7.93
CA ARG A 200 0.63 -13.48 -8.08
C ARG A 200 -0.42 -12.57 -7.44
N GLU A 201 -1.31 -13.10 -6.59
CA GLU A 201 -2.41 -12.38 -5.95
C GLU A 201 -2.55 -12.60 -4.44
N SER A 202 -1.69 -13.40 -3.80
CA SER A 202 -1.97 -13.87 -2.44
C SER A 202 -0.98 -13.42 -1.37
N ARG A 203 -0.78 -12.11 -1.21
CA ARG A 203 -0.39 -11.58 0.12
C ARG A 203 -1.33 -10.55 0.68
N THR A 204 -2.00 -9.77 -0.16
CA THR A 204 -3.06 -8.88 0.31
C THR A 204 -4.11 -8.67 -0.78
N LEU A 205 -5.38 -8.91 -0.47
CA LEU A 205 -6.52 -8.44 -1.24
C LEU A 205 -6.65 -6.93 -1.05
N ARG A 206 -6.63 -6.17 -2.14
CA ARG A 206 -6.66 -4.70 -2.15
C ARG A 206 -8.02 -4.25 -2.65
N LEU A 207 -8.91 -3.94 -1.71
CA LEU A 207 -10.22 -3.39 -1.98
C LEU A 207 -10.13 -1.86 -1.98
N ALA A 208 -10.42 -1.23 -3.11
CA ALA A 208 -10.71 0.20 -3.12
C ALA A 208 -12.16 0.44 -2.68
N SER A 209 -12.43 1.50 -1.93
CA SER A 209 -13.79 1.89 -1.54
C SER A 209 -13.99 3.39 -1.76
N MET A 210 -15.23 3.76 -2.08
CA MET A 210 -15.66 5.16 -1.99
C MET A 210 -15.61 5.65 -0.53
N MET A 211 -15.53 6.97 -0.36
CA MET A 211 -15.50 7.63 0.95
C MET A 211 -16.81 7.41 1.71
N PRO A 212 -16.78 6.87 2.93
CA PRO A 212 -17.95 6.84 3.81
C PRO A 212 -18.33 8.25 4.26
N THR A 213 -19.64 8.48 4.43
CA THR A 213 -20.18 9.78 4.86
C THR A 213 -19.91 10.06 6.34
N SER A 214 -19.88 9.02 7.17
CA SER A 214 -19.58 9.11 8.61
C SER A 214 -19.17 7.74 9.16
N SER A 215 -18.69 7.72 10.41
CA SER A 215 -18.42 6.47 11.15
C SER A 215 -19.66 5.60 11.35
N GLU A 216 -20.84 6.20 11.28
CA GLU A 216 -22.14 5.53 11.49
C GLU A 216 -22.84 5.19 10.18
N SER A 217 -22.23 5.53 9.04
CA SER A 217 -22.83 5.28 7.74
C SER A 217 -22.95 3.78 7.42
N SER A 218 -23.94 3.42 6.60
CA SER A 218 -24.16 2.05 6.14
C SER A 218 -22.91 1.46 5.46
N LEU A 219 -22.19 2.26 4.68
CA LEU A 219 -20.94 1.86 4.03
C LEU A 219 -19.86 1.49 5.07
N THR A 220 -19.69 2.30 6.12
CA THR A 220 -18.75 1.99 7.21
C THR A 220 -19.12 0.67 7.90
N ALA A 221 -20.41 0.44 8.16
CA ALA A 221 -20.89 -0.81 8.75
C ALA A 221 -20.59 -2.03 7.85
N VAL A 222 -20.83 -1.91 6.54
CA VAL A 222 -20.53 -2.96 5.55
C VAL A 222 -19.02 -3.27 5.53
N LEU A 223 -18.16 -2.25 5.45
CA LEU A 223 -16.70 -2.45 5.45
C LEU A 223 -16.21 -3.08 6.76
N ALA A 224 -16.76 -2.66 7.91
CA ALA A 224 -16.42 -3.24 9.21
C ALA A 224 -16.82 -4.73 9.29
N ASN A 225 -18.01 -5.09 8.83
CA ASN A 225 -18.47 -6.47 8.79
C ASN A 225 -17.65 -7.32 7.81
N LEU A 226 -17.25 -6.75 6.67
CA LEU A 226 -16.33 -7.43 5.75
C LEU A 226 -15.01 -7.78 6.43
N VAL A 227 -14.38 -6.81 7.12
CA VAL A 227 -13.12 -7.06 7.85
C VAL A 227 -13.31 -8.13 8.94
N ARG A 228 -14.43 -8.10 9.67
CA ARG A 228 -14.76 -9.11 10.69
C ARG A 228 -14.89 -10.51 10.09
N LEU A 229 -15.69 -10.65 9.03
CA LEU A 229 -15.90 -11.94 8.34
C LEU A 229 -14.59 -12.46 7.75
N TRP A 230 -13.83 -11.59 7.07
CA TRP A 230 -12.56 -11.97 6.44
C TRP A 230 -11.57 -12.53 7.47
N ARG A 231 -11.47 -11.86 8.63
CA ARG A 231 -10.61 -12.29 9.74
C ARG A 231 -11.13 -13.57 10.41
N HIS A 232 -12.43 -13.65 10.71
CA HIS A 232 -13.04 -14.80 11.38
C HIS A 232 -12.89 -16.09 10.56
N ARG A 233 -13.10 -15.99 9.24
CA ARG A 233 -12.94 -17.11 8.29
C ARG A 233 -11.47 -17.44 8.00
N ARG A 234 -10.52 -16.67 8.54
CA ARG A 234 -9.07 -16.79 8.31
C ARG A 234 -8.72 -16.83 6.82
N TYR A 235 -9.42 -16.04 6.00
CA TYR A 235 -9.14 -16.00 4.58
C TYR A 235 -7.73 -15.48 4.33
N GLN A 236 -7.04 -16.15 3.40
CA GLN A 236 -5.78 -15.71 2.83
C GLN A 236 -6.05 -15.28 1.38
N PRO A 237 -5.43 -14.19 0.90
CA PRO A 237 -4.51 -13.28 1.60
C PRO A 237 -5.17 -12.34 2.65
N SER A 238 -4.36 -11.52 3.35
CA SER A 238 -4.87 -10.45 4.23
C SER A 238 -5.70 -9.43 3.43
N LEU A 239 -6.59 -8.67 4.07
CA LEU A 239 -7.42 -7.66 3.40
C LEU A 239 -6.90 -6.25 3.72
N THR A 240 -6.73 -5.42 2.68
CA THR A 240 -6.53 -3.97 2.78
C THR A 240 -7.66 -3.24 2.11
N ILE A 241 -8.07 -2.13 2.73
CA ILE A 241 -9.12 -1.26 2.19
C ILE A 241 -8.52 0.13 2.03
N SER A 242 -8.61 0.69 0.82
CA SER A 242 -8.16 2.05 0.53
C SER A 242 -9.35 2.90 0.11
N THR A 243 -9.54 4.02 0.82
CA THR A 243 -10.59 4.97 0.48
C THR A 243 -10.07 5.93 -0.59
N ILE A 244 -10.67 5.91 -1.77
CA ILE A 244 -10.18 6.67 -2.93
C ILE A 244 -11.32 7.17 -3.80
N ALA A 245 -11.09 8.25 -4.54
CA ALA A 245 -12.07 8.79 -5.48
C ALA A 245 -12.36 7.81 -6.62
N ALA A 246 -13.60 7.82 -7.11
CA ALA A 246 -14.07 6.86 -8.11
C ALA A 246 -13.23 6.83 -9.42
N PRO A 247 -12.77 7.96 -9.99
CA PRO A 247 -11.90 7.92 -11.17
C PRO A 247 -10.57 7.17 -10.90
N GLN A 248 -9.93 7.45 -9.77
CA GLN A 248 -8.67 6.83 -9.37
C GLN A 248 -8.84 5.35 -9.01
N MET A 249 -10.02 4.96 -8.49
CA MET A 249 -10.39 3.56 -8.27
C MET A 249 -10.43 2.80 -9.60
N VAL A 250 -11.12 3.34 -10.60
CA VAL A 250 -11.22 2.72 -11.93
C VAL A 250 -9.84 2.57 -12.57
N GLU A 251 -9.03 3.63 -12.58
CA GLU A 251 -7.63 3.55 -13.05
C GLU A 251 -6.83 2.51 -12.28
N GLY A 252 -6.97 2.48 -10.95
CA GLY A 252 -6.29 1.52 -10.09
C GLY A 252 -6.69 0.07 -10.34
N LEU A 253 -7.93 -0.20 -10.75
CA LEU A 253 -8.38 -1.54 -11.15
C LEU A 253 -7.81 -1.95 -12.51
N LEU A 254 -7.79 -1.02 -13.47
CA LEU A 254 -7.25 -1.29 -14.80
C LEU A 254 -5.74 -1.56 -14.76
N ASP A 255 -5.00 -0.80 -13.94
CA ASP A 255 -3.55 -0.92 -13.79
C ASP A 255 -3.13 -1.99 -12.75
N GLY A 256 -4.08 -2.68 -12.11
CA GLY A 256 -3.81 -3.75 -11.14
C GLY A 256 -3.29 -3.29 -9.77
N ARG A 257 -3.49 -2.00 -9.42
CA ARG A 257 -3.24 -1.46 -8.08
C ARG A 257 -4.28 -1.94 -7.07
N PHE A 258 -5.52 -2.17 -7.50
CA PHE A 258 -6.61 -2.74 -6.73
C PHE A 258 -7.11 -4.02 -7.40
N ASP A 259 -7.60 -4.95 -6.58
CA ASP A 259 -8.16 -6.22 -7.05
C ASP A 259 -9.68 -6.07 -7.26
N ALA A 260 -10.35 -5.30 -6.39
CA ALA A 260 -11.76 -4.97 -6.47
C ALA A 260 -12.03 -3.54 -5.98
N GLY A 261 -13.18 -2.98 -6.38
CA GLY A 261 -13.63 -1.65 -6.01
C GLY A 261 -15.08 -1.66 -5.52
N LEU A 262 -15.38 -0.90 -4.47
CA LEU A 262 -16.73 -0.65 -3.97
C LEU A 262 -17.13 0.79 -4.31
N THR A 263 -18.06 0.96 -5.25
CA THR A 263 -18.36 2.26 -5.86
C THR A 263 -19.84 2.48 -6.10
N ASP A 264 -20.24 3.74 -6.30
CA ASP A 264 -21.58 4.16 -6.72
C ASP A 264 -21.65 4.56 -8.21
N LEU A 265 -20.54 4.38 -8.96
CA LEU A 265 -20.44 4.73 -10.37
C LEU A 265 -21.56 4.07 -11.18
N ILE A 266 -22.25 4.90 -11.98
CA ILE A 266 -23.32 4.46 -12.87
C ILE A 266 -22.72 3.92 -14.18
N ASP A 267 -21.76 4.63 -14.78
CA ASP A 267 -21.04 4.16 -15.96
C ASP A 267 -19.76 3.45 -15.53
N ILE A 268 -19.71 2.16 -15.80
CA ILE A 268 -18.56 1.31 -15.50
C ILE A 268 -17.92 0.94 -16.85
N PRO A 269 -16.59 1.10 -17.02
CA PRO A 269 -15.91 0.70 -18.24
C PRO A 269 -16.18 -0.75 -18.63
N SER A 270 -16.28 -1.01 -19.93
CA SER A 270 -16.60 -2.35 -20.47
C SER A 270 -15.56 -3.42 -20.15
N SER A 271 -14.34 -3.03 -19.78
CA SER A 271 -13.25 -3.90 -19.32
C SER A 271 -13.39 -4.36 -17.87
N LEU A 272 -14.33 -3.79 -17.12
CA LEU A 272 -14.64 -4.18 -15.74
C LEU A 272 -15.95 -4.97 -15.69
N ASP A 273 -15.98 -5.98 -14.82
CA ASP A 273 -17.21 -6.63 -14.38
C ASP A 273 -17.76 -5.95 -13.12
N ARG A 274 -19.03 -6.24 -12.83
CA ARG A 274 -19.75 -5.60 -11.74
C ARG A 274 -20.82 -6.49 -11.12
N GLU A 275 -21.06 -6.28 -9.84
CA GLU A 275 -22.22 -6.80 -9.11
C GLU A 275 -22.90 -5.67 -8.33
N ASP A 276 -24.21 -5.50 -8.54
CA ASP A 276 -25.04 -4.59 -7.75
C ASP A 276 -25.27 -5.21 -6.36
N LEU A 277 -24.72 -4.59 -5.31
CA LEU A 277 -24.82 -5.10 -3.94
C LEU A 277 -26.09 -4.60 -3.24
N GLU A 278 -26.33 -3.29 -3.32
CA GLU A 278 -27.42 -2.59 -2.64
C GLU A 278 -27.97 -1.46 -3.51
N ARG A 279 -29.29 -1.26 -3.48
CA ARG A 279 -29.96 -0.08 -4.02
C ARG A 279 -30.61 0.69 -2.89
N SER A 280 -30.08 1.88 -2.61
CA SER A 280 -30.52 2.71 -1.50
C SER A 280 -31.39 3.87 -2.00
N PRO A 281 -32.52 4.18 -1.32
CA PRO A 281 -33.27 5.41 -1.58
C PRO A 281 -32.39 6.63 -1.32
N ILE A 282 -32.69 7.74 -1.98
CA ILE A 282 -32.02 9.02 -1.74
C ILE A 282 -33.03 10.02 -1.18
N TYR A 283 -32.53 10.94 -0.38
CA TYR A 283 -33.32 11.93 0.34
C TYR A 283 -32.75 13.32 0.07
N LEU A 284 -33.62 14.31 -0.03
CA LEU A 284 -33.23 15.68 0.25
C LEU A 284 -33.16 15.84 1.77
N VAL A 285 -31.98 16.22 2.26
CA VAL A 285 -31.66 16.35 3.68
C VAL A 285 -31.37 17.80 4.01
N PHE A 286 -31.95 18.27 5.11
CA PHE A 286 -31.85 19.64 5.59
C PHE A 286 -32.06 19.68 7.11
N ASP A 287 -31.64 20.76 7.75
CA ASP A 287 -31.74 20.93 9.20
C ASP A 287 -33.20 20.92 9.71
N ARG A 288 -33.36 20.50 10.98
CA ARG A 288 -34.65 20.38 11.65
C ARG A 288 -35.35 21.71 11.91
N SER A 289 -34.60 22.79 12.15
CA SER A 289 -35.19 24.12 12.36
C SER A 289 -35.77 24.70 11.05
N HIS A 290 -35.33 24.18 9.91
CA HIS A 290 -35.83 24.49 8.57
C HIS A 290 -36.88 23.49 8.07
N GLY A 291 -37.53 22.76 8.98
CA GLY A 291 -38.57 21.77 8.69
C GLY A 291 -39.62 22.27 7.71
N PRO A 292 -40.15 21.38 6.85
CA PRO A 292 -40.97 21.80 5.74
C PRO A 292 -42.26 22.44 6.26
N ARG A 293 -42.46 23.71 5.93
CA ARG A 293 -43.73 24.41 6.20
C ARG A 293 -44.84 23.76 5.38
N SER A 294 -46.08 23.84 5.85
CA SER A 294 -47.24 23.32 5.09
C SER A 294 -47.23 23.86 3.66
N GLY A 295 -47.26 22.97 2.66
CA GLY A 295 -47.17 23.32 1.24
C GLY A 295 -45.76 23.48 0.65
N GLN A 296 -44.69 23.31 1.43
CA GLN A 296 -43.33 23.27 0.86
C GLN A 296 -43.09 22.00 0.05
N THR A 297 -42.27 22.12 -0.99
CA THR A 297 -41.81 20.99 -1.83
C THR A 297 -40.28 20.90 -1.79
N PRO A 298 -39.70 19.74 -2.10
CA PRO A 298 -38.24 19.59 -2.23
C PRO A 298 -37.62 20.62 -3.18
N LYS A 299 -38.30 20.92 -4.29
CA LYS A 299 -37.86 21.92 -5.28
C LYS A 299 -37.74 23.31 -4.66
N MET A 300 -38.71 23.70 -3.83
CA MET A 300 -38.73 25.01 -3.19
C MET A 300 -37.59 25.15 -2.16
N ILE A 301 -37.30 24.09 -1.40
CA ILE A 301 -36.17 24.10 -0.45
C ILE A 301 -34.84 24.31 -1.20
N ILE A 302 -34.57 23.48 -2.22
CA ILE A 302 -33.33 23.57 -3.03
C ILE A 302 -33.20 24.94 -3.70
N SER A 303 -34.31 25.54 -4.13
CA SER A 303 -34.31 26.85 -4.78
C SER A 303 -34.06 28.00 -3.80
N THR A 304 -34.19 27.79 -2.48
CA THR A 304 -34.06 28.86 -1.47
C THR A 304 -32.82 28.73 -0.58
N GLN A 305 -32.14 27.59 -0.60
CA GLN A 305 -30.99 27.31 0.24
C GLN A 305 -29.73 27.03 -0.60
N LEU A 306 -28.57 27.15 0.04
CA LEU A 306 -27.33 26.62 -0.51
C LEU A 306 -27.48 25.10 -0.69
N LEU A 307 -27.21 24.59 -1.89
CA LEU A 307 -27.15 23.16 -2.15
C LEU A 307 -25.70 22.69 -2.09
N ALA A 308 -25.37 21.86 -1.10
CA ALA A 308 -24.08 21.18 -1.06
C ALA A 308 -24.12 19.92 -1.93
N VAL A 309 -23.15 19.80 -2.84
CA VAL A 309 -23.06 18.69 -3.79
C VAL A 309 -21.70 18.00 -3.73
N PRO A 310 -21.63 16.68 -3.96
CA PRO A 310 -20.36 15.99 -4.10
C PRO A 310 -19.61 16.47 -5.35
N ALA A 311 -18.30 16.29 -5.36
CA ALA A 311 -17.47 16.58 -6.52
C ALA A 311 -17.88 15.81 -7.78
N LEU A 312 -17.54 16.39 -8.93
CA LEU A 312 -17.74 15.78 -10.25
C LEU A 312 -17.09 14.39 -10.33
N GLY A 313 -17.76 13.49 -11.06
CA GLY A 313 -17.30 12.11 -11.28
C GLY A 313 -17.74 11.09 -10.23
N THR A 314 -18.50 11.49 -9.21
CA THR A 314 -19.14 10.55 -8.26
C THR A 314 -20.53 10.12 -8.75
N GLY A 315 -20.99 8.93 -8.34
CA GLY A 315 -22.33 8.45 -8.68
C GLY A 315 -23.40 9.35 -8.07
N LEU A 316 -23.25 9.73 -6.80
CA LEU A 316 -24.18 10.62 -6.10
C LEU A 316 -24.30 11.99 -6.78
N ARG A 317 -23.19 12.63 -7.18
CA ARG A 317 -23.26 13.89 -7.94
C ARG A 317 -24.07 13.74 -9.22
N ARG A 318 -23.85 12.66 -9.96
CA ARG A 318 -24.57 12.43 -11.22
C ARG A 318 -26.06 12.16 -11.02
N ILE A 319 -26.44 11.53 -9.91
CA ILE A 319 -27.84 11.36 -9.51
C ILE A 319 -28.45 12.71 -9.13
N THR A 320 -27.73 13.54 -8.37
CA THR A 320 -28.14 14.90 -8.02
C THR A 320 -28.37 15.75 -9.26
N ASP A 321 -27.41 15.78 -10.19
CA ASP A 321 -27.53 16.56 -11.43
C ASP A 321 -28.72 16.09 -12.27
N ARG A 322 -28.91 14.77 -12.40
CA ARG A 322 -30.08 14.20 -13.11
C ARG A 322 -31.40 14.58 -12.45
N TYR A 323 -31.47 14.56 -11.11
CA TYR A 323 -32.66 14.99 -10.39
C TYR A 323 -32.95 16.47 -10.64
N LEU A 324 -31.94 17.35 -10.54
CA LEU A 324 -32.10 18.78 -10.78
C LEU A 324 -32.60 19.06 -12.19
N ASP A 325 -32.01 18.42 -13.19
CA ASP A 325 -32.36 18.57 -14.61
C ASP A 325 -33.79 18.05 -14.91
N GLN A 326 -34.08 16.80 -14.56
CA GLN A 326 -35.38 16.17 -14.86
C GLN A 326 -36.55 16.78 -14.08
N GLU A 327 -36.28 17.32 -12.89
CA GLU A 327 -37.28 18.02 -12.10
C GLU A 327 -37.38 19.52 -12.40
N GLY A 328 -36.52 20.06 -13.28
CA GLY A 328 -36.50 21.50 -13.58
C GLY A 328 -36.18 22.37 -12.36
N VAL A 329 -35.29 21.90 -11.48
CA VAL A 329 -34.90 22.60 -10.24
C VAL A 329 -33.55 23.27 -10.45
N THR A 330 -33.49 24.58 -10.23
CA THR A 330 -32.23 25.33 -10.26
C THR A 330 -31.90 25.81 -8.84
N PRO A 331 -30.80 25.35 -8.24
CA PRO A 331 -30.36 25.84 -6.93
C PRO A 331 -29.95 27.32 -6.99
N THR A 332 -30.20 28.09 -5.93
CA THR A 332 -29.74 29.50 -5.85
C THR A 332 -28.22 29.60 -5.74
N ALA A 333 -27.59 28.66 -5.04
CA ALA A 333 -26.14 28.55 -4.90
C ALA A 333 -25.73 27.09 -4.73
N ILE A 334 -24.53 26.76 -5.21
CA ILE A 334 -23.95 25.42 -5.11
C ILE A 334 -22.63 25.50 -4.35
N PHE A 335 -22.46 24.64 -3.34
CA PHE A 335 -21.18 24.38 -2.69
C PHE A 335 -20.69 22.98 -3.06
N GLU A 336 -19.56 22.88 -3.75
CA GLU A 336 -19.00 21.60 -4.18
C GLU A 336 -17.84 21.15 -3.26
N THR A 337 -17.85 19.88 -2.84
CA THR A 337 -16.75 19.29 -2.07
C THR A 337 -16.62 17.78 -2.30
N GLN A 338 -15.43 17.23 -2.05
CA GLN A 338 -15.18 15.78 -2.05
C GLN A 338 -15.51 15.11 -0.71
N SER A 339 -15.80 15.90 0.33
CA SER A 339 -16.04 15.40 1.68
C SER A 339 -17.53 15.31 1.99
N LEU A 340 -18.11 14.11 1.93
CA LEU A 340 -19.51 13.89 2.31
C LEU A 340 -19.75 14.17 3.80
N SER A 341 -18.76 13.94 4.67
CA SER A 341 -18.87 14.25 6.09
C SER A 341 -18.96 15.76 6.34
N LEU A 342 -18.26 16.57 5.54
CA LEU A 342 -18.41 18.04 5.57
C LEU A 342 -19.80 18.46 5.11
N ILE A 343 -20.31 17.86 4.03
CA ILE A 343 -21.69 18.12 3.56
C ILE A 343 -22.69 17.82 4.68
N LEU A 344 -22.61 16.63 5.29
CA LEU A 344 -23.51 16.25 6.37
C LEU A 344 -23.42 17.23 7.54
N ARG A 345 -22.21 17.62 7.95
CA ARG A 345 -22.02 18.58 9.03
C ARG A 345 -22.66 19.94 8.74
N LEU A 346 -22.48 20.46 7.52
CA LEU A 346 -23.09 21.73 7.11
C LEU A 346 -24.62 21.64 7.05
N VAL A 347 -25.17 20.47 6.72
CA VAL A 347 -26.61 20.20 6.77
C VAL A 347 -27.10 20.18 8.22
N GLU A 348 -26.40 19.51 9.13
CA GLU A 348 -26.74 19.47 10.56
C GLU A 348 -26.68 20.85 11.22
N ASP A 349 -25.73 21.70 10.80
CA ASP A 349 -25.59 23.08 11.27
C ASP A 349 -26.60 24.04 10.59
N GLY A 350 -27.47 23.55 9.70
CA GLY A 350 -28.49 24.35 9.00
C GLY A 350 -27.95 25.32 7.95
N THR A 351 -26.70 25.15 7.53
CA THR A 351 -26.04 26.01 6.54
C THR A 351 -26.48 25.71 5.10
N CYS A 352 -26.80 24.45 4.81
CA CYS A 352 -27.19 24.02 3.47
C CYS A 352 -28.21 22.86 3.51
N CYS A 353 -28.78 22.58 2.34
CA CYS A 353 -29.42 21.30 2.07
C CYS A 353 -28.52 20.43 1.18
N ALA A 354 -28.75 19.12 1.17
CA ALA A 354 -28.01 18.18 0.32
C ALA A 354 -28.87 17.00 -0.11
N ILE A 355 -28.55 16.37 -1.24
CA ILE A 355 -29.13 15.07 -1.61
C ILE A 355 -28.18 13.97 -1.16
N LEU A 356 -28.63 13.12 -0.25
CA LEU A 356 -27.81 12.05 0.35
C LEU A 356 -28.56 10.70 0.30
N PRO A 357 -27.83 9.57 0.17
CA PRO A 357 -28.44 8.24 0.20
C PRO A 357 -28.85 7.85 1.63
N ALA A 358 -29.84 6.96 1.72
CA ALA A 358 -30.24 6.33 2.96
C ALA A 358 -29.02 5.73 3.70
N GLY A 359 -28.96 5.91 5.01
CA GLY A 359 -27.85 5.41 5.82
C GLY A 359 -26.57 6.26 5.76
N SER A 360 -26.59 7.43 5.12
CA SER A 360 -25.48 8.42 5.26
C SER A 360 -25.61 9.32 6.48
N PHE A 361 -26.78 9.39 7.10
CA PHE A 361 -27.12 10.33 8.17
C PHE A 361 -28.03 9.64 9.20
N GLN A 362 -28.07 10.17 10.41
CA GLN A 362 -29.03 9.75 11.43
C GLN A 362 -30.34 10.53 11.29
N SER A 363 -31.48 9.83 11.18
CA SER A 363 -32.80 10.46 11.01
C SER A 363 -33.22 11.37 12.17
N GLN A 364 -32.58 11.28 13.34
CA GLN A 364 -32.85 12.15 14.48
C GLN A 364 -32.13 13.50 14.38
N ALA A 365 -31.03 13.60 13.61
CA ALA A 365 -30.21 14.80 13.51
C ALA A 365 -30.73 15.80 12.45
N VAL A 366 -31.49 15.33 11.46
CA VAL A 366 -31.87 16.09 10.26
C VAL A 366 -33.29 15.76 9.81
N HIS A 367 -33.93 16.64 9.04
CA HIS A 367 -35.09 16.26 8.23
C HIS A 367 -34.63 15.59 6.94
N ALA A 368 -35.30 14.50 6.57
CA ALA A 368 -35.02 13.76 5.35
C ALA A 368 -36.31 13.56 4.55
N TRP A 369 -36.37 14.19 3.37
CA TRP A 369 -37.49 14.07 2.45
C TRP A 369 -37.17 13.05 1.35
N PRO A 370 -37.91 11.93 1.23
CA PRO A 370 -37.63 10.92 0.21
C PRO A 370 -37.84 11.47 -1.21
N LEU A 371 -36.88 11.22 -2.10
CA LEU A 371 -37.02 11.55 -3.52
C LEU A 371 -37.63 10.37 -4.31
N PRO A 372 -38.22 10.61 -5.50
CA PRO A 372 -38.91 9.59 -6.28
C PRO A 372 -38.07 8.33 -6.55
N ASP A 373 -38.75 7.19 -6.64
CA ASP A 373 -38.14 5.86 -6.74
C ASP A 373 -37.24 5.62 -7.96
N ARG A 374 -37.36 6.44 -9.00
CA ARG A 374 -36.45 6.42 -10.15
C ARG A 374 -35.04 6.93 -9.83
N TYR A 375 -34.88 7.67 -8.74
CA TYR A 375 -33.60 8.16 -8.27
C TYR A 375 -33.13 7.27 -7.10
N ARG A 376 -32.23 6.35 -7.40
CA ARG A 376 -31.66 5.40 -6.44
C ARG A 376 -30.15 5.37 -6.60
N MET A 377 -29.45 5.36 -5.48
CA MET A 377 -28.02 5.08 -5.48
C MET A 377 -27.83 3.57 -5.48
N THR A 378 -26.91 3.07 -6.29
CA THR A 378 -26.58 1.65 -6.32
C THR A 378 -25.12 1.47 -5.95
N THR A 379 -24.88 0.80 -4.84
CA THR A 379 -23.54 0.39 -4.42
C THR A 379 -23.17 -0.88 -5.18
N ARG A 380 -21.99 -0.86 -5.81
CA ARG A 380 -21.51 -1.92 -6.70
C ARG A 380 -20.13 -2.39 -6.28
N LEU A 381 -19.94 -3.71 -6.35
CA LEU A 381 -18.61 -4.30 -6.42
C LEU A 381 -18.18 -4.31 -7.89
N ILE A 382 -16.96 -3.87 -8.19
CA ILE A 382 -16.39 -3.87 -9.53
C ILE A 382 -15.00 -4.51 -9.51
N TRP A 383 -14.63 -5.21 -10.58
CA TRP A 383 -13.31 -5.85 -10.74
C TRP A 383 -12.97 -5.99 -12.22
N ARG A 384 -11.71 -6.29 -12.54
CA ARG A 384 -11.27 -6.47 -13.94
C ARG A 384 -11.83 -7.78 -14.51
N LYS A 385 -12.33 -7.80 -15.74
CA LYS A 385 -12.89 -9.03 -16.36
C LYS A 385 -11.89 -10.18 -16.44
N ASP A 386 -10.66 -9.85 -16.77
CA ASP A 386 -9.50 -10.75 -16.85
C ASP A 386 -8.68 -10.71 -15.54
N HIS A 387 -9.34 -10.56 -14.40
CA HIS A 387 -8.68 -10.65 -13.10
C HIS A 387 -8.07 -12.05 -12.94
N SER A 388 -6.79 -12.13 -12.57
CA SER A 388 -6.04 -13.39 -12.51
C SER A 388 -6.53 -14.36 -11.41
N ASN A 389 -7.16 -13.84 -10.35
CA ASN A 389 -7.82 -14.57 -9.25
C ASN A 389 -9.31 -14.28 -9.29
N LEU A 390 -10.09 -15.03 -10.05
CA LEU A 390 -11.54 -14.94 -9.87
C LEU A 390 -11.97 -15.53 -8.52
N ALA A 391 -11.23 -16.51 -7.98
CA ALA A 391 -11.55 -17.13 -6.70
C ALA A 391 -11.53 -16.15 -5.52
N ILE A 392 -10.65 -15.15 -5.53
CA ILE A 392 -10.63 -14.12 -4.46
C ILE A 392 -11.82 -13.16 -4.57
N ILE A 393 -12.24 -12.84 -5.79
CA ILE A 393 -13.42 -12.05 -6.06
C ILE A 393 -14.67 -12.80 -5.60
N GLU A 394 -14.77 -14.11 -5.87
CA GLU A 394 -15.88 -14.93 -5.38
C GLU A 394 -15.97 -14.97 -3.85
N ARG A 395 -14.84 -14.97 -3.14
CA ARG A 395 -14.84 -14.85 -1.67
C ARG A 395 -15.37 -13.50 -1.19
N LEU A 396 -14.96 -12.41 -1.85
CA LEU A 396 -15.50 -11.07 -1.57
C LEU A 396 -17.01 -11.03 -1.78
N ARG A 397 -17.48 -11.55 -2.92
CA ARG A 397 -18.90 -11.63 -3.27
C ARG A 397 -19.69 -12.41 -2.22
N ALA A 398 -19.17 -13.57 -1.79
CA ALA A 398 -19.77 -14.37 -0.73
C ALA A 398 -19.88 -13.61 0.61
N CYS A 399 -18.83 -12.89 1.01
CA CYS A 399 -18.89 -12.05 2.21
C CYS A 399 -19.95 -10.95 2.10
N PHE A 400 -20.03 -10.24 0.98
CA PHE A 400 -21.06 -9.20 0.80
C PHE A 400 -22.49 -9.77 0.77
N ALA A 401 -22.67 -10.97 0.21
CA ALA A 401 -23.95 -11.66 0.24
C ALA A 401 -24.38 -12.00 1.68
N GLU A 402 -23.46 -12.49 2.52
CA GLU A 402 -23.69 -12.78 3.94
C GLU A 402 -24.06 -11.52 4.73
N ILE A 403 -23.29 -10.43 4.55
CA ILE A 403 -23.56 -9.13 5.18
C ILE A 403 -24.96 -8.62 4.84
N ARG A 404 -25.40 -8.79 3.58
CA ARG A 404 -26.74 -8.38 3.14
C ARG A 404 -27.85 -9.19 3.80
N MET A 405 -27.64 -10.48 4.01
CA MET A 405 -28.63 -11.34 4.69
C MET A 405 -28.77 -11.00 6.17
N GLU A 406 -27.66 -10.67 6.85
CA GLU A 406 -27.68 -10.24 8.25
C GLU A 406 -28.31 -8.85 8.44
N GLY A 407 -28.07 -7.92 7.51
CA GLY A 407 -28.73 -6.60 7.52
C GLY A 407 -30.25 -6.69 7.37
N ASN A 408 -30.74 -7.57 6.49
CA ASN A 408 -32.16 -7.79 6.25
C ASN A 408 -32.88 -8.54 7.39
N SER A 409 -32.15 -9.32 8.21
CA SER A 409 -32.73 -10.00 9.37
C SER A 409 -32.81 -9.09 10.59
N ALA A 410 -31.84 -8.16 10.76
CA ALA A 410 -31.88 -7.12 11.78
C ALA A 410 -33.00 -6.09 11.52
N SER A 411 -33.27 -5.73 10.26
CA SER A 411 -34.36 -4.82 9.89
C SER A 411 -35.77 -5.43 9.99
N ARG A 412 -35.88 -6.75 10.26
CA ARG A 412 -37.15 -7.48 10.44
C ARG A 412 -37.56 -7.68 11.90
N ARG A 413 -36.77 -7.24 12.88
CA ARG A 413 -37.24 -7.20 14.27
C ARG A 413 -38.18 -5.99 14.41
N PRO A 414 -39.48 -6.19 14.71
CA PRO A 414 -40.34 -5.06 15.04
C PRO A 414 -39.78 -4.38 16.28
N ALA A 415 -39.67 -3.05 16.24
CA ALA A 415 -39.42 -2.26 17.44
C ALA A 415 -40.52 -2.62 18.44
N ALA A 416 -40.12 -3.23 19.56
CA ALA A 416 -40.99 -3.50 20.70
C ALA A 416 -41.13 -2.25 21.56
#